data_AF-A0A127B7L6-F1
#
_entry.id   AF-A0A127B7L6-F1
#
_cell.length_a   1.000
_cell.length_b   1.000
_cell.length_c   1.000
_cell.angle_alpha   90.00
_cell.angle_beta   90.00
_cell.angle_gamma   90.00
#
_symmetry.space_group_name_H-M   'P 1'
#
loop_
_entity.id
_entity.type
_entity.pdbx_description
1 polymer ?
#
loop_
_entity_poly.entity_id
_entity_poly.type
_entity_poly.pdbx_seq_one_letter_code
_entity_poly.pdbx_strand_id
1 'polypeptide(L)'
;MFGGKKEERANWAFFQEHYPEVVEGLKELKEWESVKSALADSERLGDYSILALAALVAMKREINQDIDDVREKIYSLFSKLDALKTDTDNNFKRIEKEIESLKEAIDELDRRTLVVSNLERVLPRITEMEERMLSYPLEVAESIEKRLRERIEERLEEIVREKLGELEERMNSVNPEVIREIIAKYDSLVRENVELRRKLEARERVIKDLREKLAKLQEGVKEVEAIEKKVEEYGRLAEELREIRIRLAKITGSYDPKEALRIIERNYIPRSKVEELAKTVKSLMKENEELKRENERLKKELDRITQAVKMLVEEGIIEAETSQEG
;
A
#
# COMPACT_ATOMS: atom_id res chain seq x y z
N MET A 1 56.00 -14.38 -82.15
CA MET A 1 55.78 -12.92 -82.14
C MET A 1 54.90 -12.60 -80.96
N PHE A 2 55.50 -12.11 -79.86
CA PHE A 2 54.77 -11.71 -78.67
C PHE A 2 54.10 -10.36 -78.95
N GLY A 3 52.78 -10.37 -79.15
CA GLY A 3 51.97 -9.16 -79.16
C GLY A 3 51.96 -8.57 -77.76
N GLY A 4 52.70 -7.48 -77.56
CA GLY A 4 52.69 -6.72 -76.32
C GLY A 4 51.29 -6.17 -76.07
N LYS A 5 50.63 -6.66 -75.02
CA LYS A 5 49.48 -5.96 -74.42
C LYS A 5 50.01 -4.63 -73.89
N LYS A 6 49.53 -3.51 -74.45
CA LYS A 6 49.73 -2.19 -73.87
C LYS A 6 49.09 -2.25 -72.48
N GLU A 7 49.89 -2.16 -71.43
CA GLU A 7 49.43 -1.88 -70.08
C GLU A 7 48.63 -0.57 -70.16
N GLU A 8 47.31 -0.65 -69.93
CA GLU A 8 46.48 0.53 -69.76
C GLU A 8 47.06 1.32 -68.59
N ARG A 9 47.65 2.47 -68.89
CA ARG A 9 48.27 3.32 -67.88
C ARG A 9 47.18 3.80 -66.93
N ALA A 10 47.36 3.50 -65.64
CA ALA A 10 46.69 4.14 -64.52
C ALA A 10 46.66 5.66 -64.72
N ASN A 11 45.51 6.17 -65.16
CA ASN A 11 45.19 7.58 -65.33
C ASN A 11 43.98 7.89 -64.47
N TRP A 12 43.77 9.14 -64.09
CA TRP A 12 42.60 9.54 -63.31
C TRP A 12 41.26 9.07 -63.92
N ALA A 13 41.14 9.10 -65.26
CA ALA A 13 39.97 8.58 -65.98
C ALA A 13 39.76 7.07 -65.77
N PHE A 14 40.83 6.29 -65.64
CA PHE A 14 40.78 4.86 -65.37
C PHE A 14 40.14 4.57 -64.00
N PHE A 15 40.52 5.32 -62.96
CA PHE A 15 39.90 5.21 -61.63
C PHE A 15 38.43 5.61 -61.61
N GLN A 16 38.05 6.63 -62.37
CA GLN A 16 36.65 7.06 -62.46
C GLN A 16 35.76 6.02 -63.14
N GLU A 17 36.29 5.31 -64.13
CA GLU A 17 35.54 4.32 -64.91
C GLU A 17 35.50 2.95 -64.23
N HIS A 18 36.61 2.50 -63.64
CA HIS A 18 36.73 1.14 -63.11
C HIS A 18 36.52 1.05 -61.59
N TYR A 19 36.73 2.15 -60.84
CA TYR A 19 36.62 2.18 -59.37
C TYR A 19 35.87 3.43 -58.85
N PRO A 20 34.62 3.65 -59.27
CA PRO A 20 33.86 4.85 -58.91
C PRO A 20 33.62 4.98 -57.40
N GLU A 21 33.42 3.87 -56.70
CA GLU A 21 33.19 3.86 -55.25
C GLU A 21 34.38 4.42 -54.45
N VAL A 22 35.60 4.12 -54.91
CA VAL A 22 36.83 4.61 -54.32
C VAL A 22 36.97 6.10 -54.55
N VAL A 23 36.65 6.56 -55.76
CA VAL A 23 36.65 7.98 -56.12
C VAL A 23 35.67 8.78 -55.27
N GLU A 24 34.46 8.27 -55.04
CA GLU A 24 33.47 8.92 -54.19
C GLU A 24 33.91 9.00 -52.72
N GLY A 25 34.42 7.90 -52.16
CA GLY A 25 34.85 7.90 -50.76
C GLY A 25 36.06 8.79 -50.47
N LEU A 26 36.95 8.96 -51.46
CA LEU A 26 38.08 9.86 -51.34
C LEU A 26 37.72 11.34 -51.56
N LYS A 27 36.69 11.65 -52.37
CA LYS A 27 36.17 13.03 -52.55
C LYS A 27 35.72 13.68 -51.25
N GLU A 28 35.22 12.88 -50.33
CA GLU A 28 34.78 13.30 -49.00
C GLU A 28 35.95 13.62 -48.05
N LEU A 29 37.20 13.40 -48.44
CA LEU A 29 38.36 13.76 -47.62
C LEU A 29 38.63 15.27 -47.69
N LYS A 30 39.05 15.86 -46.56
CA LYS A 30 39.37 17.30 -46.48
C LYS A 30 40.51 17.72 -47.42
N GLU A 31 41.45 16.82 -47.71
CA GLU A 31 42.61 17.07 -48.58
C GLU A 31 42.47 16.38 -49.95
N TRP A 32 41.22 16.23 -50.42
CA TRP A 32 40.90 15.52 -51.65
C TRP A 32 41.75 15.92 -52.86
N GLU A 33 42.00 17.22 -53.05
CA GLU A 33 42.78 17.69 -54.21
C GLU A 33 44.23 17.18 -54.19
N SER A 34 44.85 17.12 -53.00
CA SER A 34 46.20 16.58 -52.82
C SER A 34 46.23 15.06 -53.03
N VAL A 35 45.22 14.35 -52.51
CA VAL A 35 45.09 12.90 -52.69
C VAL A 35 44.86 12.56 -54.16
N LYS A 36 44.00 13.29 -54.86
CA LYS A 36 43.71 13.10 -56.29
C LYS A 36 44.95 13.27 -57.17
N SER A 37 45.79 14.27 -56.89
CA SER A 37 47.05 14.47 -57.63
C SER A 37 48.07 13.38 -57.37
N ALA A 38 48.15 12.86 -56.13
CA ALA A 38 49.10 11.82 -55.77
C ALA A 38 48.65 10.41 -56.20
N LEU A 39 47.34 10.19 -56.35
CA LEU A 39 46.75 8.86 -56.59
C LEU A 39 47.32 8.16 -57.83
N ALA A 40 47.24 8.84 -58.98
CA ALA A 40 47.67 8.25 -60.25
C ALA A 40 49.20 8.05 -60.32
N ASP A 41 49.98 8.92 -59.66
CA ASP A 41 51.44 8.82 -59.64
C ASP A 41 51.92 7.75 -58.66
N SER A 42 51.30 7.62 -57.48
CA SER A 42 51.63 6.59 -56.50
C SER A 42 51.18 5.18 -56.90
N GLU A 43 50.09 5.03 -57.67
CA GLU A 43 49.74 3.71 -58.25
C GLU A 43 50.75 3.28 -59.31
N ARG A 44 51.20 4.22 -60.16
CA ARG A 44 52.24 3.95 -61.18
C ARG A 44 53.58 3.57 -60.56
N LEU A 45 53.90 4.12 -59.38
CA LEU A 45 55.10 3.78 -58.61
C LEU A 45 54.94 2.47 -57.81
N GLY A 46 53.72 1.94 -57.71
CA GLY A 46 53.41 0.73 -56.95
C GLY A 46 53.42 0.94 -55.43
N ASP A 47 53.36 2.19 -54.96
CA ASP A 47 53.44 2.55 -53.54
C ASP A 47 52.23 2.05 -52.73
N TYR A 48 51.13 1.72 -53.41
CA TYR A 48 49.94 1.10 -52.82
C TYR A 48 49.18 0.25 -53.83
N SER A 49 48.28 -0.60 -53.33
CA SER A 49 47.34 -1.40 -54.15
C SER A 49 45.95 -0.76 -54.17
N ILE A 50 45.29 -0.72 -55.34
CA ILE A 50 43.89 -0.26 -55.47
C ILE A 50 42.97 -1.01 -54.50
N LEU A 51 43.24 -2.29 -54.25
CA LEU A 51 42.48 -3.09 -53.29
C LEU A 51 42.59 -2.54 -51.86
N ALA A 52 43.78 -2.08 -51.45
CA ALA A 52 44.00 -1.47 -50.14
C ALA A 52 43.25 -0.14 -50.01
N LEU A 53 43.21 0.64 -51.09
CA LEU A 53 42.46 1.89 -51.17
C LEU A 53 40.94 1.65 -51.11
N ALA A 54 40.44 0.63 -51.82
CA ALA A 54 39.04 0.21 -51.76
C ALA A 54 38.65 -0.29 -50.35
N ALA A 55 39.53 -1.06 -49.71
CA ALA A 55 39.33 -1.51 -48.33
C ALA A 55 39.27 -0.33 -47.34
N LEU A 56 40.15 0.66 -47.49
CA LEU A 56 40.14 1.88 -46.66
C LEU A 56 38.85 2.71 -46.85
N VAL A 57 38.38 2.85 -48.10
CA VAL A 57 37.14 3.55 -48.39
C VAL A 57 35.92 2.81 -47.83
N ALA A 58 35.88 1.48 -47.96
CA ALA A 58 34.83 0.66 -47.36
C ALA A 58 34.82 0.78 -45.82
N MET A 59 35.99 0.69 -45.19
CA MET A 59 36.15 0.86 -43.74
C MET A 59 35.70 2.26 -43.28
N LYS A 60 36.01 3.32 -44.04
CA LYS A 60 35.53 4.67 -43.75
C LYS A 60 34.01 4.77 -43.79
N ARG A 61 33.36 4.15 -44.79
CA ARG A 61 31.89 4.12 -44.90
C ARG A 61 31.26 3.38 -43.71
N GLU A 62 31.82 2.24 -43.33
CA GLU A 62 31.40 1.48 -42.16
C GLU A 62 31.53 2.30 -40.87
N ILE A 63 32.68 2.96 -40.65
CA ILE A 63 32.88 3.86 -39.50
C ILE A 63 31.85 5.00 -39.49
N ASN A 64 31.52 5.58 -40.64
CA ASN A 64 30.51 6.64 -40.71
C ASN A 64 29.11 6.12 -40.37
N GLN A 65 28.75 4.93 -40.82
CA GLN A 65 27.49 4.28 -40.43
C GLN A 65 27.44 4.02 -38.93
N ASP A 66 28.53 3.50 -38.34
CA ASP A 66 28.64 3.30 -36.90
C ASP A 66 28.51 4.62 -36.12
N ILE A 67 29.10 5.70 -36.62
CA ILE A 67 28.98 7.04 -36.00
C ILE A 67 27.52 7.50 -36.02
N ASP A 68 26.81 7.32 -37.13
CA ASP A 68 25.41 7.73 -37.24
C ASP A 68 24.50 6.87 -36.37
N ASP A 69 24.70 5.55 -36.32
CA ASP A 69 24.02 4.65 -35.39
C ASP A 69 24.25 5.05 -33.92
N VAL A 70 25.48 5.42 -33.57
CA VAL A 70 25.81 5.91 -32.23
C VAL A 70 25.13 7.24 -31.95
N ARG A 71 25.07 8.17 -32.91
CA ARG A 71 24.33 9.44 -32.76
C ARG A 71 22.85 9.20 -32.53
N GLU A 72 22.22 8.31 -33.29
CA GLU A 72 20.82 7.94 -33.10
C GLU A 72 20.58 7.35 -31.71
N LYS A 73 21.46 6.45 -31.25
CA LYS A 73 21.42 5.90 -29.89
C LYS A 73 21.54 7.01 -28.85
N ILE A 74 22.47 7.95 -29.02
CA ILE A 74 22.64 9.10 -28.12
C ILE A 74 21.36 9.95 -28.06
N TYR A 75 20.76 10.29 -29.20
CA TYR A 75 19.50 11.04 -29.23
C TYR A 75 18.37 10.28 -28.54
N SER A 76 18.27 8.96 -28.75
CA SER A 76 17.28 8.13 -28.07
C SER A 76 17.48 8.11 -26.55
N LEU A 77 18.73 8.11 -26.09
CA LEU A 77 19.07 8.15 -24.67
C LEU A 77 18.74 9.51 -24.06
N PHE A 78 19.04 10.62 -24.75
CA PHE A 78 18.66 11.95 -24.30
C PHE A 78 17.14 12.09 -24.17
N SER A 79 16.38 11.63 -25.16
CA SER A 79 14.91 11.63 -25.10
C SER A 79 14.37 10.81 -23.92
N LYS A 80 14.93 9.63 -23.67
CA LYS A 80 14.56 8.81 -22.50
C LYS A 80 14.96 9.46 -21.18
N LEU A 81 16.10 10.15 -21.14
CA LEU A 81 16.56 10.85 -19.95
C LEU A 81 15.66 12.04 -19.62
N ASP A 82 15.25 12.82 -20.62
CA ASP A 82 14.33 13.93 -20.43
C ASP A 82 12.95 13.43 -19.98
N ALA A 83 12.43 12.36 -20.58
CA ALA A 83 11.18 11.73 -20.15
C ALA A 83 11.27 11.26 -18.69
N LEU A 84 12.34 10.55 -18.32
CA LEU A 84 12.57 10.11 -16.95
C LEU A 84 12.66 11.30 -15.99
N LYS A 85 13.35 12.37 -16.36
CA LYS A 85 13.47 13.58 -15.53
C LYS A 85 12.10 14.21 -15.30
N THR A 86 11.28 14.32 -16.33
CA THR A 86 9.91 14.86 -16.19
C THR A 86 9.01 13.96 -15.34
N ASP A 87 9.11 12.64 -15.50
CA ASP A 87 8.36 11.67 -14.70
C ASP A 87 8.78 11.71 -13.23
N THR A 88 10.09 11.83 -12.96
CA THR A 88 10.59 11.97 -11.59
C THR A 88 10.11 13.27 -10.96
N ASP A 89 10.18 14.40 -11.67
CA ASP A 89 9.71 15.69 -11.15
C ASP A 89 8.20 15.67 -10.83
N ASN A 90 7.40 15.02 -11.69
CA ASN A 90 5.97 14.86 -11.46
C ASN A 90 5.68 13.95 -10.27
N ASN A 91 6.44 12.85 -10.12
CA ASN A 91 6.33 11.96 -8.98
C ASN A 91 6.74 12.65 -7.68
N PHE A 92 7.81 13.45 -7.67
CA PHE A 92 8.20 14.24 -6.50
C PHE A 92 7.10 15.21 -6.09
N LYS A 93 6.54 15.99 -7.02
CA LYS A 93 5.42 16.89 -6.73
C LYS A 93 4.19 16.17 -6.19
N ARG A 94 3.92 14.95 -6.65
CA ARG A 94 2.82 14.13 -6.14
C ARG A 94 3.10 13.67 -4.70
N ILE A 95 4.30 13.17 -4.44
CA ILE A 95 4.73 12.73 -3.11
C ILE A 95 4.69 13.91 -2.13
N GLU A 96 5.16 15.10 -2.53
CA GLU A 96 5.08 16.31 -1.70
C GLU A 96 3.64 16.64 -1.29
N LYS A 97 2.69 16.58 -2.24
CA LYS A 97 1.26 16.78 -1.93
C LYS A 97 0.70 15.72 -0.99
N GLU A 98 1.07 14.45 -1.19
CA GLU A 98 0.64 13.36 -0.31
C GLU A 98 1.20 13.57 1.10
N ILE A 99 2.46 13.99 1.25
CA ILE A 99 3.07 14.34 2.54
C ILE A 99 2.36 15.51 3.21
N GLU A 100 2.02 16.57 2.47
CA GLU A 100 1.27 17.72 2.99
C GLU A 100 -0.08 17.28 3.55
N SER A 101 -0.83 16.46 2.79
CA SER A 101 -2.14 15.95 3.24
C SER A 101 -2.04 15.05 4.47
N LEU A 102 -0.98 14.24 4.58
CA LEU A 102 -0.73 13.41 5.75
C LEU A 102 -0.38 14.25 6.98
N LYS A 103 0.38 15.34 6.82
CA LYS A 103 0.65 16.28 7.91
C LYS A 103 -0.63 16.94 8.40
N GLU A 104 -1.50 17.40 7.51
CA GLU A 104 -2.80 17.98 7.89
C GLU A 104 -3.67 16.97 8.66
N ALA A 105 -3.70 15.71 8.22
CA ALA A 105 -4.44 14.65 8.91
C ALA A 105 -3.86 14.34 10.30
N ILE A 106 -2.54 14.37 10.45
CA ILE A 106 -1.86 14.20 11.75
C ILE A 106 -2.20 15.37 12.68
N ASP A 107 -2.15 16.60 12.19
CA ASP A 107 -2.50 17.79 12.98
C ASP A 107 -3.96 17.74 13.45
N GLU A 108 -4.87 17.23 12.62
CA GLU A 108 -6.27 17.02 13.01
C GLU A 108 -6.41 15.93 14.09
N LEU A 109 -5.68 14.82 13.94
CA LEU A 109 -5.65 13.76 14.94
C LEU A 109 -5.09 14.25 16.28
N ASP A 110 -4.03 15.05 16.28
CA ASP A 110 -3.46 15.64 17.49
C ASP A 110 -4.46 16.56 18.18
N ARG A 111 -5.20 17.38 17.43
CA ARG A 111 -6.29 18.20 17.97
C ARG A 111 -7.38 17.33 18.60
N ARG A 112 -7.79 16.23 17.95
CA ARG A 112 -8.79 15.31 18.50
C ARG A 112 -8.29 14.60 19.76
N THR A 113 -7.03 14.16 19.77
CA THR A 113 -6.40 13.55 20.96
C THR A 113 -6.34 14.51 22.13
N LEU A 114 -6.03 15.79 21.89
CA LEU A 114 -6.09 16.82 22.93
C LEU A 114 -7.52 16.99 23.50
N VAL A 115 -8.53 16.96 22.63
CA VAL A 115 -9.94 17.01 23.07
C VAL A 115 -10.30 15.79 23.91
N VAL A 116 -9.93 14.59 23.48
CA VAL A 116 -10.17 13.35 24.24
C VAL A 116 -9.47 13.38 25.60
N SER A 117 -8.20 13.80 25.65
CA SER A 117 -7.47 13.94 26.92
C SER A 117 -8.13 14.96 27.87
N ASN A 118 -8.68 16.05 27.33
CA ASN A 118 -9.46 17.01 28.13
C ASN A 118 -10.78 16.41 28.61
N LEU A 119 -11.47 15.62 27.79
CA LEU A 119 -12.69 14.91 28.19
C LEU A 119 -12.42 13.88 29.29
N GLU A 120 -11.33 13.11 29.20
CA GLU A 120 -10.90 12.17 30.24
C GLU A 120 -10.65 12.86 31.59
N ARG A 121 -10.13 14.10 31.58
CA ARG A 121 -9.94 14.89 32.82
C ARG A 121 -11.24 15.43 33.39
N VAL A 122 -12.22 15.70 32.55
CA VAL A 122 -13.51 16.29 32.95
C VAL A 122 -14.51 15.21 33.36
N LEU A 123 -14.42 14.00 32.78
CA LEU A 123 -15.32 12.88 33.03
C LEU A 123 -15.49 12.57 34.53
N PRO A 124 -14.42 12.40 35.33
CA PRO A 124 -14.55 12.12 36.75
C PRO A 124 -15.27 13.22 37.53
N ARG A 125 -15.08 14.49 37.13
CA ARG A 125 -15.76 15.64 37.75
C ARG A 125 -17.24 15.67 37.40
N ILE A 126 -17.59 15.30 36.16
CA ILE A 126 -18.99 15.17 35.74
C ILE A 126 -19.64 14.02 36.53
N THR A 127 -18.98 12.87 36.64
CA THR A 127 -19.50 11.73 37.42
C THR A 127 -19.69 12.08 38.90
N GLU A 128 -18.74 12.78 39.53
CA GLU A 128 -18.88 13.26 40.92
C GLU A 128 -20.04 14.27 41.05
N MET A 129 -20.22 15.15 40.06
CA MET A 129 -21.37 16.05 40.02
C MET A 129 -22.69 15.32 39.84
N GLU A 130 -22.75 14.29 38.99
CA GLU A 130 -23.94 13.44 38.80
C GLU A 130 -24.30 12.69 40.09
N GLU A 131 -23.33 12.07 40.75
CA GLU A 131 -23.53 11.41 42.04
C GLU A 131 -24.07 12.38 43.10
N ARG A 132 -23.50 13.59 43.19
CA ARG A 132 -24.00 14.64 44.10
C ARG A 132 -25.39 15.14 43.70
N MET A 133 -25.68 15.26 42.41
CA MET A 133 -27.00 15.67 41.93
C MET A 133 -28.06 14.60 42.20
N LEU A 134 -27.68 13.32 42.27
CA LEU A 134 -28.57 12.23 42.64
C LEU A 134 -28.74 12.11 44.17
N SER A 135 -27.66 12.30 44.94
CA SER A 135 -27.71 12.19 46.41
C SER A 135 -28.38 13.38 47.09
N TYR A 136 -28.14 14.60 46.61
CA TYR A 136 -28.63 15.82 47.27
C TYR A 136 -30.16 15.90 47.36
N PRO A 137 -30.95 15.57 46.32
CA PRO A 137 -32.41 15.52 46.43
C PRO A 137 -32.91 14.46 47.41
N LEU A 138 -32.23 13.31 47.51
CA LEU A 138 -32.57 12.24 48.46
C LEU A 138 -32.30 12.68 49.91
N GLU A 139 -31.14 13.25 50.18
CA GLU A 139 -30.78 13.79 51.50
C GLU A 139 -31.71 14.94 51.91
N VAL A 140 -32.03 15.84 50.96
CA VAL A 140 -32.98 16.92 51.20
C VAL A 140 -34.37 16.36 51.46
N ALA A 141 -34.83 15.37 50.69
CA ALA A 141 -36.11 14.71 50.89
C ALA A 141 -36.19 14.03 52.27
N GLU A 142 -35.17 13.28 52.69
CA GLU A 142 -35.11 12.67 54.01
C GLU A 142 -35.10 13.71 55.14
N SER A 143 -34.35 14.81 54.97
CA SER A 143 -34.31 15.89 55.97
C SER A 143 -35.63 16.67 56.06
N ILE A 144 -36.36 16.79 54.95
CA ILE A 144 -37.69 17.40 54.90
C ILE A 144 -38.71 16.44 55.48
N GLU A 145 -38.63 15.14 55.17
CA GLU A 145 -39.52 14.12 55.72
C GLU A 145 -39.38 14.04 57.24
N LYS A 146 -38.14 14.04 57.78
CA LYS A 146 -37.91 14.10 59.23
C LYS A 146 -38.52 15.35 59.85
N ARG A 147 -38.22 16.54 59.29
CA ARG A 147 -38.78 17.81 59.79
C ARG A 147 -40.30 17.90 59.68
N LEU A 148 -40.88 17.35 58.61
CA LEU A 148 -42.32 17.29 58.43
C LEU A 148 -42.95 16.29 59.38
N ARG A 149 -42.33 15.12 59.61
CA ARG A 149 -42.80 14.12 60.56
C ARG A 149 -42.79 14.69 61.97
N GLU A 150 -41.70 15.32 62.40
CA GLU A 150 -41.61 15.98 63.71
C GLU A 150 -42.68 17.08 63.87
N ARG A 151 -42.85 17.96 62.87
CA ARG A 151 -43.91 18.98 62.91
C ARG A 151 -45.31 18.39 62.86
N ILE A 152 -45.52 17.30 62.13
CA ILE A 152 -46.82 16.61 62.05
C ILE A 152 -47.11 15.94 63.40
N GLU A 153 -46.12 15.34 64.05
CA GLU A 153 -46.25 14.76 65.39
C GLU A 153 -46.56 15.85 66.43
N GLU A 154 -45.77 16.92 66.47
CA GLU A 154 -46.02 18.07 67.37
C GLU A 154 -47.41 18.68 67.13
N ARG A 155 -47.79 18.87 65.87
CA ARG A 155 -49.08 19.46 65.52
C ARG A 155 -50.23 18.47 65.67
N LEU A 156 -50.01 17.17 65.55
CA LEU A 156 -50.99 16.14 65.92
C LEU A 156 -51.18 16.12 67.42
N GLU A 157 -50.13 16.21 68.22
CA GLU A 157 -50.24 16.32 69.67
C GLU A 157 -50.95 17.61 70.11
N GLU A 158 -50.65 18.72 69.45
CA GLU A 158 -51.29 20.01 69.67
C GLU A 158 -52.76 19.96 69.22
N ILE A 159 -53.07 19.43 68.04
CA ILE A 159 -54.45 19.24 67.56
C ILE A 159 -55.20 18.22 68.42
N VAL A 160 -54.58 17.16 68.92
CA VAL A 160 -55.24 16.21 69.82
C VAL A 160 -55.52 16.87 71.16
N ARG A 161 -54.59 17.68 71.69
CA ARG A 161 -54.80 18.49 72.91
C ARG A 161 -55.86 19.56 72.71
N GLU A 162 -55.79 20.32 71.63
CA GLU A 162 -56.79 21.32 71.23
C GLU A 162 -58.13 20.65 70.93
N LYS A 163 -58.20 19.49 70.27
CA LYS A 163 -59.46 18.79 69.99
C LYS A 163 -60.05 18.16 71.23
N LEU A 164 -59.24 17.73 72.20
CA LEU A 164 -59.70 17.30 73.52
C LEU A 164 -60.25 18.50 74.31
N GLY A 165 -59.55 19.65 74.29
CA GLY A 165 -60.02 20.90 74.91
C GLY A 165 -61.21 21.56 74.19
N GLU A 166 -61.23 21.53 72.88
CA GLU A 166 -62.35 21.94 72.04
C GLU A 166 -63.51 20.95 72.15
N LEU A 167 -63.31 19.65 72.43
CA LEU A 167 -64.42 18.75 72.74
C LEU A 167 -65.07 19.16 74.07
N GLU A 168 -64.27 19.59 75.05
CA GLU A 168 -64.76 20.15 76.32
C GLU A 168 -65.43 21.52 76.13
N GLU A 169 -64.92 22.39 75.26
CA GLU A 169 -65.48 23.74 75.01
C GLU A 169 -66.64 23.77 73.99
N ARG A 170 -66.63 22.90 72.98
CA ARG A 170 -67.74 22.74 72.01
C ARG A 170 -68.92 21.98 72.61
N MET A 171 -68.77 21.42 73.81
CA MET A 171 -69.92 21.07 74.66
C MET A 171 -70.68 22.32 75.16
N ASN A 172 -70.11 23.53 75.04
CA ASN A 172 -70.66 24.74 75.64
C ASN A 172 -70.77 26.01 74.77
N SER A 173 -70.37 26.04 73.49
CA SER A 173 -70.86 27.10 72.59
C SER A 173 -70.59 26.83 71.12
N VAL A 174 -71.64 26.97 70.30
CA VAL A 174 -71.52 27.10 68.85
C VAL A 174 -71.78 28.56 68.52
N ASN A 175 -70.74 29.28 68.07
CA ASN A 175 -70.84 30.69 67.67
C ASN A 175 -70.58 30.85 66.15
N PRO A 176 -71.26 31.79 65.46
CA PRO A 176 -71.24 31.92 64.00
C PRO A 176 -69.95 32.46 63.35
N GLU A 177 -68.94 32.88 64.12
CA GLU A 177 -67.67 33.41 63.61
C GLU A 177 -66.78 32.32 62.98
N VAL A 178 -66.91 31.08 63.46
CA VAL A 178 -66.19 29.89 62.95
C VAL A 178 -66.49 29.65 61.47
N ILE A 179 -67.69 30.00 61.01
CA ILE A 179 -68.10 29.85 59.60
C ILE A 179 -67.33 30.85 58.71
N ARG A 180 -67.06 32.07 59.19
CA ARG A 180 -66.29 33.06 58.40
C ARG A 180 -64.82 32.70 58.29
N GLU A 181 -64.22 32.16 59.35
CA GLU A 181 -62.84 31.67 59.31
C GLU A 181 -62.68 30.45 58.40
N ILE A 182 -63.66 29.54 58.40
CA ILE A 182 -63.66 28.38 57.50
C ILE A 182 -63.74 28.85 56.04
N ILE A 183 -64.56 29.86 55.73
CA ILE A 183 -64.67 30.42 54.38
C ILE A 183 -63.34 31.08 53.96
N ALA A 184 -62.71 31.87 54.85
CA ALA A 184 -61.42 32.51 54.55
C ALA A 184 -60.29 31.48 54.32
N LYS A 185 -60.26 30.40 55.11
CA LYS A 185 -59.31 29.28 54.93
C LYS A 185 -59.59 28.49 53.64
N TYR A 186 -60.86 28.32 53.28
CA TYR A 186 -61.24 27.68 52.02
C TYR A 186 -60.78 28.51 50.83
N ASP A 187 -60.98 29.84 50.85
CA ASP A 187 -60.51 30.73 49.79
C ASP A 187 -58.98 30.78 49.67
N SER A 188 -58.24 30.74 50.78
CA SER A 188 -56.78 30.66 50.74
C SER A 188 -56.30 29.31 50.16
N LEU A 189 -56.96 28.21 50.53
CA LEU A 189 -56.63 26.89 50.00
C LEU A 189 -56.97 26.76 48.51
N VAL A 190 -58.06 27.38 48.05
CA VAL A 190 -58.40 27.43 46.62
C VAL A 190 -57.33 28.20 45.83
N ARG A 191 -56.84 29.34 46.35
CA ARG A 191 -55.75 30.09 45.70
C ARG A 191 -54.46 29.29 45.66
N GLU A 192 -54.08 28.64 46.76
CA GLU A 192 -52.89 27.78 46.82
C GLU A 192 -53.01 26.59 45.87
N ASN A 193 -54.19 25.98 45.73
CA ASN A 193 -54.43 24.89 44.79
C ASN A 193 -54.27 25.35 43.33
N VAL A 194 -54.72 26.56 42.99
CA VAL A 194 -54.54 27.15 41.66
C VAL A 194 -53.06 27.41 41.37
N GLU A 195 -52.30 27.92 42.35
CA GLU A 195 -50.86 28.12 42.19
C GLU A 195 -50.09 26.80 42.05
N LEU A 196 -50.46 25.78 42.82
CA LEU A 196 -49.89 24.44 42.72
C LEU A 196 -50.19 23.79 41.37
N ARG A 197 -51.41 23.96 40.84
CA ARG A 197 -51.76 23.51 39.47
C ARG A 197 -50.91 24.20 38.41
N ARG A 198 -50.68 25.51 38.51
CA ARG A 198 -49.79 26.24 37.59
C ARG A 198 -48.35 25.73 37.67
N LYS A 199 -47.84 25.45 38.88
CA LYS A 199 -46.50 24.86 39.07
C LYS A 199 -46.43 23.43 38.52
N LEU A 200 -47.50 22.66 38.64
CA LEU A 200 -47.61 21.31 38.08
C LEU A 200 -47.55 21.37 36.54
N GLU A 201 -48.37 22.21 35.91
CA GLU A 201 -48.37 22.40 34.46
C GLU A 201 -47.01 22.87 33.93
N ALA A 202 -46.34 23.78 34.64
CA ALA A 202 -44.99 24.22 34.28
C ALA A 202 -43.98 23.06 34.35
N ARG A 203 -44.04 22.21 35.39
CA ARG A 203 -43.18 21.03 35.51
C ARG A 203 -43.48 19.97 34.45
N GLU A 204 -44.75 19.77 34.11
CA GLU A 204 -45.15 18.83 33.05
C GLU A 204 -44.62 19.25 31.67
N ARG A 205 -44.61 20.56 31.37
CA ARG A 205 -43.97 21.08 30.15
C ARG A 205 -42.46 20.78 30.13
N VAL A 206 -41.76 21.03 31.24
CA VAL A 206 -40.34 20.72 31.36
C VAL A 206 -40.08 19.22 31.20
N ILE A 207 -40.91 18.35 31.78
CA ILE A 207 -40.81 16.90 31.62
C ILE A 207 -41.01 16.51 30.15
N LYS A 208 -41.95 17.14 29.45
CA LYS A 208 -42.18 16.89 28.02
C LYS A 208 -40.96 17.28 27.18
N ASP A 209 -40.40 18.48 27.42
CA ASP A 209 -39.20 18.95 26.71
C ASP A 209 -37.98 18.05 26.98
N LEU A 210 -37.81 17.58 28.23
CA LEU A 210 -36.75 16.65 28.59
C LEU A 210 -36.94 15.28 27.93
N ARG A 211 -38.17 14.78 27.84
CA ARG A 211 -38.46 13.52 27.11
C ARG A 211 -38.14 13.64 25.62
N GLU A 212 -38.47 14.77 24.99
CA GLU A 212 -38.12 15.03 23.59
C GLU A 212 -36.61 15.11 23.38
N LYS A 213 -35.88 15.77 24.28
CA LYS A 213 -34.40 15.78 24.25
C LYS A 213 -33.80 14.37 24.44
N LEU A 214 -34.37 13.58 25.34
CA LEU A 214 -33.92 12.22 25.63
C LEU A 214 -34.15 11.31 24.41
N ALA A 215 -35.28 11.43 23.71
CA ALA A 215 -35.55 10.71 22.48
C ALA A 215 -34.52 11.05 21.36
N LYS A 216 -34.18 12.34 21.19
CA LYS A 216 -33.14 12.76 20.23
C LYS A 216 -31.75 12.21 20.58
N LEU A 217 -31.40 12.18 21.86
CA LEU A 217 -30.13 11.59 22.30
C LEU A 217 -30.12 10.07 22.10
N GLN A 218 -31.24 9.38 22.33
CA GLN A 218 -31.36 7.95 22.05
C GLN A 218 -31.23 7.63 20.56
N GLU A 219 -31.75 8.48 19.68
CA GLU A 219 -31.51 8.36 18.23
C GLU A 219 -30.03 8.55 17.89
N GLY A 220 -29.38 9.58 18.46
CA GLY A 220 -27.94 9.80 18.29
C GLY A 220 -27.09 8.62 18.78
N VAL A 221 -27.46 7.97 19.89
CA VAL A 221 -26.78 6.76 20.38
C VAL A 221 -26.90 5.60 19.39
N LYS A 222 -28.08 5.38 18.79
CA LYS A 222 -28.24 4.34 17.76
C LYS A 222 -27.41 4.61 16.51
N GLU A 223 -27.27 5.87 16.12
CA GLU A 223 -26.39 6.26 15.00
C GLU A 223 -24.92 5.98 15.34
N VAL A 224 -24.49 6.30 16.56
CA VAL A 224 -23.13 6.00 17.05
C VAL A 224 -22.88 4.50 17.09
N GLU A 225 -23.80 3.69 17.62
CA GLU A 225 -23.68 2.22 17.61
C GLU A 225 -23.58 1.65 16.19
N ALA A 226 -24.30 2.23 15.23
CA ALA A 226 -24.19 1.82 13.83
C ALA A 226 -22.84 2.19 13.21
N ILE A 227 -22.24 3.31 13.61
CA ILE A 227 -20.89 3.71 13.21
C ILE A 227 -19.85 2.79 13.85
N GLU A 228 -19.99 2.47 15.15
CA GLU A 228 -19.08 1.54 15.84
C GLU A 228 -19.04 0.18 15.17
N LYS A 229 -20.19 -0.39 14.80
CA LYS A 229 -20.23 -1.66 14.05
C LYS A 229 -19.49 -1.58 12.72
N LYS A 230 -19.64 -0.49 11.97
CA LYS A 230 -18.89 -0.27 10.72
C LYS A 230 -17.39 -0.15 10.97
N VAL A 231 -17.00 0.54 12.05
CA VAL A 231 -15.58 0.67 12.44
C VAL A 231 -15.00 -0.70 12.82
N GLU A 232 -15.74 -1.54 13.53
CA GLU A 232 -15.32 -2.92 13.81
C GLU A 232 -15.14 -3.75 12.52
N GLU A 233 -16.07 -3.63 11.56
CA GLU A 233 -15.97 -4.29 10.25
C GLU A 233 -14.72 -3.82 9.49
N TYR A 234 -14.46 -2.51 9.45
CA TYR A 234 -13.23 -1.97 8.86
C TYR A 234 -11.97 -2.42 9.60
N GLY A 235 -12.03 -2.58 10.93
CA GLY A 235 -10.95 -3.14 11.75
C GLY A 235 -10.61 -4.57 11.33
N ARG A 236 -11.61 -5.44 11.18
CA ARG A 236 -11.42 -6.83 10.72
C ARG A 236 -10.83 -6.88 9.31
N LEU A 237 -11.35 -6.06 8.38
CA LEU A 237 -10.80 -5.95 7.03
C LEU A 237 -9.34 -5.49 7.02
N ALA A 238 -8.97 -4.56 7.91
CA ALA A 238 -7.59 -4.10 8.03
C ALA A 238 -6.64 -5.18 8.58
N GLU A 239 -7.11 -6.04 9.50
CA GLU A 239 -6.36 -7.20 9.98
C GLU A 239 -6.16 -8.24 8.86
N GLU A 240 -7.21 -8.55 8.10
CA GLU A 240 -7.12 -9.44 6.94
C GLU A 240 -6.13 -8.91 5.89
N LEU A 241 -6.16 -7.61 5.60
CA LEU A 241 -5.21 -6.97 4.69
C LEU A 241 -3.77 -7.02 5.23
N ARG A 242 -3.57 -6.89 6.55
CA ARG A 242 -2.25 -7.09 7.17
C ARG A 242 -1.77 -8.52 6.99
N GLU A 243 -2.62 -9.52 7.23
CA GLU A 243 -2.26 -10.91 7.00
C GLU A 243 -1.89 -11.18 5.55
N ILE A 244 -2.68 -10.69 4.60
CA ILE A 244 -2.40 -10.80 3.17
C ILE A 244 -1.07 -10.13 2.84
N ARG A 245 -0.79 -8.94 3.37
CA ARG A 245 0.49 -8.24 3.18
C ARG A 245 1.68 -9.05 3.71
N ILE A 246 1.55 -9.65 4.88
CA ILE A 246 2.61 -10.51 5.46
C ILE A 246 2.82 -11.75 4.57
N ARG A 247 1.74 -12.38 4.08
CA ARG A 247 1.83 -13.53 3.18
C ARG A 247 2.46 -13.16 1.83
N LEU A 248 2.06 -12.03 1.24
CA LEU A 248 2.65 -11.49 0.00
C LEU A 248 4.14 -11.18 0.17
N ALA A 249 4.53 -10.57 1.29
CA ALA A 249 5.93 -10.29 1.59
C ALA A 249 6.76 -11.58 1.74
N LYS A 250 6.21 -12.63 2.36
CA LYS A 250 6.87 -13.95 2.44
C LYS A 250 7.08 -14.60 1.07
N ILE A 251 6.13 -14.42 0.14
CA ILE A 251 6.19 -15.01 -1.20
C ILE A 251 7.11 -14.23 -2.13
N THR A 252 7.13 -12.91 -2.02
CA THR A 252 7.73 -12.01 -3.03
C THR A 252 8.93 -11.22 -2.54
N GLY A 253 9.16 -11.17 -1.23
CA GLY A 253 10.21 -10.37 -0.60
C GLY A 253 9.90 -8.87 -0.51
N SER A 254 8.79 -8.39 -1.09
CA SER A 254 8.38 -6.97 -1.01
C SER A 254 7.20 -6.78 -0.05
N TYR A 255 7.28 -5.74 0.79
CA TYR A 255 6.21 -5.34 1.70
C TYR A 255 5.13 -4.47 1.01
N ASP A 256 5.38 -3.99 -0.21
CA ASP A 256 4.38 -3.29 -1.02
C ASP A 256 3.47 -4.30 -1.75
N PRO A 257 2.16 -4.33 -1.46
CA PRO A 257 1.22 -5.22 -2.13
C PRO A 257 1.23 -5.09 -3.65
N LYS A 258 1.42 -3.88 -4.20
CA LYS A 258 1.40 -3.66 -5.66
C LYS A 258 2.64 -4.25 -6.33
N GLU A 259 3.80 -4.06 -5.71
CA GLU A 259 5.05 -4.60 -6.21
C GLU A 259 5.11 -6.12 -6.04
N ALA A 260 4.64 -6.63 -4.90
CA ALA A 260 4.44 -8.06 -4.67
C ALA A 260 3.55 -8.70 -5.74
N LEU A 261 2.41 -8.09 -6.06
CA LEU A 261 1.52 -8.59 -7.11
C LEU A 261 2.19 -8.58 -8.49
N ARG A 262 2.97 -7.54 -8.85
CA ARG A 262 3.72 -7.52 -10.12
C ARG A 262 4.80 -8.60 -10.18
N ILE A 263 5.48 -8.87 -9.06
CA ILE A 263 6.46 -9.96 -8.96
C ILE A 263 5.74 -11.30 -9.15
N ILE A 264 4.58 -11.48 -8.53
CA ILE A 264 3.76 -12.69 -8.72
C ILE A 264 3.32 -12.81 -10.17
N GLU A 265 2.81 -11.75 -10.81
CA GLU A 265 2.38 -11.78 -12.21
C GLU A 265 3.54 -12.08 -13.17
N ARG A 266 4.74 -11.54 -12.92
CA ARG A 266 5.93 -11.83 -13.73
C ARG A 266 6.47 -13.24 -13.53
N ASN A 267 6.41 -13.74 -12.30
CA ASN A 267 6.91 -15.07 -11.92
C ASN A 267 5.80 -16.14 -11.95
N TYR A 268 4.60 -15.80 -12.40
CA TYR A 268 3.49 -16.73 -12.48
C TYR A 268 3.77 -17.71 -13.61
N ILE A 269 4.26 -18.90 -13.26
CA ILE A 269 4.39 -20.00 -14.20
C ILE A 269 3.02 -20.66 -14.33
N PRO A 270 2.39 -20.66 -15.52
CA PRO A 270 1.12 -21.33 -15.73
C PRO A 270 1.22 -22.80 -15.34
N ARG A 271 0.20 -23.30 -14.64
CA ARG A 271 0.13 -24.69 -14.16
C ARG A 271 0.37 -25.72 -15.28
N SER A 272 -0.04 -25.39 -16.50
CA SER A 272 0.22 -26.16 -17.73
C SER A 272 1.71 -26.30 -18.05
N LYS A 273 2.49 -25.22 -17.99
CA LYS A 273 3.96 -25.26 -18.19
C LYS A 273 4.65 -26.05 -17.08
N VAL A 274 4.17 -25.95 -15.84
CA VAL A 274 4.69 -26.75 -14.72
C VAL A 274 4.42 -28.25 -14.92
N GLU A 275 3.22 -28.62 -15.39
CA GLU A 275 2.90 -30.02 -15.69
C GLU A 275 3.71 -30.58 -16.86
N GLU A 276 3.95 -29.79 -17.90
CA GLU A 276 4.81 -30.16 -19.03
C GLU A 276 6.28 -30.32 -18.58
N LEU A 277 6.78 -29.39 -17.76
CA LEU A 277 8.11 -29.49 -17.14
C LEU A 277 8.21 -30.72 -16.22
N ALA A 278 7.18 -31.02 -15.43
CA ALA A 278 7.18 -32.20 -14.56
C ALA A 278 7.20 -33.51 -15.38
N LYS A 279 6.47 -33.57 -16.50
CA LYS A 279 6.50 -34.73 -17.40
C LYS A 279 7.87 -34.91 -18.06
N THR A 280 8.48 -33.82 -18.53
CA THR A 280 9.82 -33.85 -19.15
C THR A 280 10.94 -34.17 -18.15
N VAL A 281 10.87 -33.64 -16.93
CA VAL A 281 11.80 -34.03 -15.85
C VAL A 281 11.66 -35.51 -15.53
N LYS A 282 10.43 -36.03 -15.47
CA LYS A 282 10.19 -37.45 -15.19
C LYS A 282 10.69 -38.38 -16.32
N SER A 283 10.60 -37.95 -17.58
CA SER A 283 11.17 -38.71 -18.70
C SER A 283 12.70 -38.67 -18.67
N LEU A 284 13.30 -37.50 -18.44
CA LEU A 284 14.75 -37.35 -18.33
C LEU A 284 15.32 -38.14 -17.13
N MET A 285 14.63 -38.20 -16.00
CA MET A 285 15.05 -39.03 -14.87
C MET A 285 15.06 -40.52 -15.22
N LYS A 286 14.06 -41.01 -15.96
CA LYS A 286 14.04 -42.41 -16.43
C LYS A 286 15.19 -42.70 -17.39
N GLU A 287 15.42 -41.81 -18.35
CA GLU A 287 16.50 -41.93 -19.32
C GLU A 287 17.87 -41.91 -18.62
N ASN A 288 18.05 -41.08 -17.59
CA ASN A 288 19.27 -41.02 -16.80
C ASN A 288 19.49 -42.28 -15.94
N GLU A 289 18.42 -42.89 -15.41
CA GLU A 289 18.50 -44.20 -14.75
C GLU A 289 18.86 -45.33 -15.72
N GLU A 290 18.30 -45.31 -16.94
CA GLU A 290 18.64 -46.27 -18.00
C GLU A 290 20.11 -46.12 -18.43
N LEU A 291 20.57 -44.90 -18.68
CA LEU A 291 21.96 -44.59 -19.00
C LEU A 291 22.93 -44.98 -17.87
N LYS A 292 22.54 -44.84 -16.60
CA LYS A 292 23.33 -45.33 -15.47
C LYS A 292 23.47 -46.85 -15.49
N ARG A 293 22.38 -47.58 -15.73
CA ARG A 293 22.41 -49.05 -15.84
C ARG A 293 23.25 -49.50 -17.03
N GLU A 294 23.16 -48.79 -18.15
CA GLU A 294 23.95 -49.07 -19.34
C GLU A 294 25.43 -48.79 -19.11
N ASN A 295 25.79 -47.67 -18.47
CA ASN A 295 27.16 -47.40 -18.05
C ASN A 295 27.72 -48.48 -17.12
N GLU A 296 26.93 -48.96 -16.16
CA GLU A 296 27.33 -50.07 -15.29
C GLU A 296 27.54 -51.39 -16.04
N ARG A 297 26.70 -51.68 -17.05
CA ARG A 297 26.89 -52.85 -17.93
C ARG A 297 28.15 -52.72 -18.76
N LEU A 298 28.33 -51.57 -19.41
CA LEU A 298 29.51 -51.28 -20.22
C LEU A 298 30.78 -51.36 -19.38
N LYS A 299 30.80 -50.83 -18.16
CA LYS A 299 31.95 -51.00 -17.24
C LYS A 299 32.26 -52.47 -16.96
N LYS A 300 31.24 -53.30 -16.69
CA LYS A 300 31.42 -54.74 -16.48
C LYS A 300 31.94 -55.46 -17.73
N GLU A 301 31.49 -55.07 -18.91
CA GLU A 301 31.98 -55.60 -20.18
C GLU A 301 33.42 -55.16 -20.45
N LEU A 302 33.75 -53.90 -20.17
CA LEU A 302 35.11 -53.35 -20.28
C LEU A 302 36.07 -54.08 -19.34
N ASP A 303 35.66 -54.35 -18.09
CA ASP A 303 36.45 -55.15 -17.15
C ASP A 303 36.69 -56.58 -17.65
N ARG A 304 35.66 -57.22 -18.23
CA ARG A 304 35.77 -58.58 -18.82
C ARG A 304 36.71 -58.60 -20.02
N ILE A 305 36.59 -57.62 -20.92
CA ILE A 305 37.48 -57.48 -22.08
C ILE A 305 38.90 -57.22 -21.60
N THR A 306 39.08 -56.34 -20.61
CA THR A 306 40.40 -56.03 -20.04
C THR A 306 41.05 -57.28 -19.41
N GLN A 307 40.27 -58.12 -18.72
CA GLN A 307 40.75 -59.41 -18.19
C GLN A 307 41.10 -60.38 -19.32
N ALA A 308 40.26 -60.50 -20.35
CA ALA A 308 40.53 -61.37 -21.50
C ALA A 308 41.79 -60.93 -22.26
N VAL A 309 41.99 -59.62 -22.46
CA VAL A 309 43.19 -59.04 -23.08
C VAL A 309 44.43 -59.34 -22.21
N LYS A 310 44.34 -59.16 -20.88
CA LYS A 310 45.46 -59.52 -19.98
C LYS A 310 45.85 -61.00 -20.10
N MET A 311 44.88 -61.91 -20.11
CA MET A 311 45.16 -63.34 -20.28
C MET A 311 45.80 -63.65 -21.64
N LEU A 312 45.31 -63.04 -22.72
CA LEU A 312 45.86 -63.24 -24.07
C LEU A 312 47.29 -62.68 -24.22
N VAL A 313 47.62 -61.61 -23.50
CA VAL A 313 48.99 -61.07 -23.41
C VAL A 313 49.89 -61.97 -22.56
N GLU A 314 49.38 -62.52 -21.44
CA GLU A 314 50.12 -63.46 -20.58
C GLU A 314 50.38 -64.82 -21.26
N GLU A 315 49.44 -65.30 -22.09
CA GLU A 315 49.58 -66.50 -22.92
C GLU A 315 50.44 -66.28 -24.18
N GLY A 316 50.92 -65.06 -24.42
CA GLY A 316 51.83 -64.72 -25.52
C GLY A 316 51.20 -64.74 -26.92
N ILE A 317 49.87 -64.64 -27.01
CA ILE A 317 49.10 -64.67 -28.26
C ILE A 317 49.05 -63.26 -28.89
N ILE A 318 49.20 -62.20 -28.09
CA ILE A 318 49.14 -60.80 -28.51
C ILE A 318 50.33 -60.04 -27.92
N GLU A 319 51.13 -59.36 -28.75
CA GLU A 319 52.16 -58.42 -28.29
C GLU A 319 51.51 -57.13 -27.78
N ALA A 320 51.83 -56.74 -26.55
CA ALA A 320 51.38 -55.48 -25.98
C ALA A 320 52.15 -54.31 -26.62
N GLU A 321 51.62 -53.74 -27.71
CA GLU A 321 52.04 -52.42 -28.14
C GLU A 321 51.55 -51.39 -27.12
N THR A 322 52.46 -51.00 -26.23
CA THR A 322 52.29 -49.85 -25.35
C THR A 322 52.33 -48.58 -26.20
N SER A 323 51.18 -48.14 -26.70
CA SER A 323 51.00 -46.78 -27.19
C SER A 323 50.72 -45.87 -26.00
N GLN A 324 51.81 -45.38 -25.39
CA GLN A 324 51.80 -44.08 -24.73
C GLN A 324 51.67 -43.01 -25.81
N GLU A 325 50.60 -42.25 -25.82
CA GLU A 325 50.58 -40.86 -26.29
C GLU A 325 49.23 -40.20 -25.95
N GLY A 326 49.27 -39.07 -25.23
CA GLY A 326 48.17 -38.10 -25.08
C GLY A 326 47.40 -38.12 -23.77
#